data_AF-A0A2G9G524-F1
#
_entry.id   AF-A0A2G9G524-F1
#
_cell.length_a   1.000
_cell.length_b   1.000
_cell.length_c   1.000
_cell.angle_alpha   90.00
_cell.angle_beta   90.00
_cell.angle_gamma   90.00
#
_symmetry.space_group_name_H-M   'P 1'
#
loop_
_entity.id
_entity.type
_entity.pdbx_description
1 polymer ?
#
loop_
_entity_poly.entity_id
_entity_poly.type
_entity_poly.pdbx_seq_one_letter_code
_entity_poly.pdbx_strand_id
1 'polypeptide(L)'
;MSPGNATLSLPVSSSRQGEKFFLLREEEKLVEVEERPTSPRGAATMDFSALNEALAYKSYDKIADLLDTLMLQVASEGVAFHEEWPYVIHLLGHIYINDINNARFLWKKIPLAVKENQPEVAAVWKIGQRLWMKDYGGVHEAIREFNWSPQSQAIVAAFSG
;
A
#
# COMPACT_ATOMS: atom_id res chain seq x y z
N MET A 1 -57.50 21.39 -12.78
CA MET A 1 -57.49 22.72 -13.42
C MET A 1 -56.26 23.48 -12.91
N SER A 2 -55.21 23.58 -13.71
CA SER A 2 -54.21 24.68 -13.66
C SER A 2 -54.69 25.77 -14.64
N PRO A 3 -54.10 26.99 -14.77
CA PRO A 3 -52.77 27.45 -14.33
C PRO A 3 -52.74 28.90 -13.75
N GLY A 4 -51.56 29.39 -13.37
CA GLY A 4 -51.33 30.81 -13.04
C GLY A 4 -49.84 31.14 -13.13
N ASN A 5 -49.50 32.05 -14.04
CA ASN A 5 -48.18 32.29 -14.63
C ASN A 5 -47.40 33.43 -13.94
N ALA A 6 -46.07 33.38 -14.13
CA ALA A 6 -44.95 34.33 -13.95
C ALA A 6 -45.18 35.79 -13.53
N THR A 7 -44.15 36.40 -12.90
CA THR A 7 -43.34 37.52 -13.50
C THR A 7 -42.25 38.03 -12.54
N LEU A 8 -41.00 38.15 -13.05
CA LEU A 8 -39.83 38.80 -12.43
C LEU A 8 -39.98 40.32 -12.33
N SER A 9 -39.31 40.96 -11.35
CA SER A 9 -38.83 42.34 -11.47
C SER A 9 -37.62 42.61 -10.57
N LEU A 10 -36.55 43.13 -11.18
CA LEU A 10 -35.34 43.71 -10.58
C LEU A 10 -35.54 45.21 -10.31
N PRO A 11 -34.66 45.83 -9.52
CA PRO A 11 -34.03 47.12 -9.93
C PRO A 11 -32.49 47.04 -9.77
N VAL A 12 -31.65 47.45 -10.75
CA VAL A 12 -31.13 48.83 -11.05
C VAL A 12 -30.42 49.47 -9.83
N SER A 13 -29.22 50.05 -9.84
CA SER A 13 -28.41 50.84 -10.81
C SER A 13 -26.98 50.96 -10.19
N SER A 14 -25.87 51.19 -10.89
CA SER A 14 -25.30 52.53 -11.17
C SER A 14 -23.75 52.35 -11.29
N SER A 15 -23.14 52.43 -12.47
CA SER A 15 -22.51 53.61 -13.13
C SER A 15 -21.08 54.00 -12.67
N ARG A 16 -20.23 54.24 -13.70
CA ARG A 16 -19.01 55.08 -13.79
C ARG A 16 -17.70 54.48 -13.22
N GLN A 17 -16.50 54.62 -13.79
CA GLN A 17 -15.96 55.42 -14.92
C GLN A 17 -14.53 54.90 -15.23
N GLY A 18 -14.04 55.06 -16.48
CA GLY A 18 -12.61 55.13 -16.85
C GLY A 18 -11.83 53.79 -16.81
N GLU A 19 -10.86 53.48 -17.66
CA GLU A 19 -10.11 54.18 -18.70
C GLU A 19 -9.65 53.14 -19.73
N LYS A 20 -9.44 53.55 -20.98
CA LYS A 20 -8.83 52.76 -22.06
C LYS A 20 -7.34 53.08 -22.19
N PHE A 21 -6.61 52.16 -22.84
CA PHE A 21 -5.25 52.24 -23.40
C PHE A 21 -4.13 52.06 -22.35
N PHE A 22 -3.27 51.03 -22.42
CA PHE A 22 -2.38 50.70 -23.54
C PHE A 22 -2.01 49.20 -23.56
N LEU A 23 -1.87 48.64 -24.76
CA LEU A 23 -1.45 47.27 -25.04
C LEU A 23 0.08 47.15 -25.02
N LEU A 24 0.59 46.13 -24.32
CA LEU A 24 1.64 45.16 -24.70
C LEU A 24 2.67 44.89 -23.59
N ARG A 25 2.82 43.59 -23.34
CA ARG A 25 4.04 42.89 -22.88
C ARG A 25 4.34 42.98 -21.38
N GLU A 26 3.82 42.01 -20.64
CA GLU A 26 4.61 41.31 -19.64
C GLU A 26 4.06 39.89 -19.49
N GLU A 27 4.82 38.96 -20.05
CA GLU A 27 4.60 37.52 -20.02
C GLU A 27 4.81 36.99 -18.60
N GLU A 28 3.90 36.10 -18.19
CA GLU A 28 4.16 34.93 -17.35
C GLU A 28 5.37 34.96 -16.40
N LYS A 29 5.11 35.24 -15.13
CA LYS A 29 5.76 34.48 -14.06
C LYS A 29 4.80 34.29 -12.90
N LEU A 30 3.95 33.28 -13.04
CA LEU A 30 3.21 32.70 -11.93
C LEU A 30 4.20 32.18 -10.89
N VAL A 31 4.38 33.01 -9.86
CA VAL A 31 4.60 32.68 -8.45
C VAL A 31 5.09 31.26 -8.20
N GLU A 32 6.41 31.10 -8.22
CA GLU A 32 7.08 30.02 -7.50
C GLU A 32 7.09 30.43 -6.02
N VAL A 33 5.97 30.19 -5.34
CA VAL A 33 6.00 30.10 -3.88
C VAL A 33 6.84 28.87 -3.59
N GLU A 34 8.08 29.11 -3.17
CA GLU A 34 8.88 28.14 -2.44
C GLU A 34 8.09 27.77 -1.18
N GLU A 35 7.13 26.86 -1.33
CA GLU A 35 6.68 26.04 -0.22
C GLU A 35 7.90 25.23 0.21
N ARG A 36 8.63 25.75 1.21
CA ARG A 36 9.32 24.87 2.14
C ARG A 36 8.31 23.77 2.45
N PRO A 37 8.64 22.48 2.31
CA PRO A 37 7.81 21.46 2.88
C PRO A 37 7.87 21.70 4.40
N THR A 38 6.88 22.43 4.91
CA THR A 38 6.44 22.33 6.28
C THR A 38 6.08 20.88 6.42
N SER A 39 7.07 20.09 6.84
CA SER A 39 6.96 18.67 7.10
C SER A 39 5.65 18.48 7.87
N PRO A 40 4.61 17.88 7.25
CA PRO A 40 3.48 17.45 8.04
C PRO A 40 4.10 16.43 8.96
N ARG A 41 4.14 16.76 10.26
CA ARG A 41 4.49 15.85 11.34
C ARG A 41 3.94 14.48 10.95
N GLY A 42 4.86 13.58 10.57
CA GLY A 42 4.57 12.47 9.67
C GLY A 42 3.29 11.77 10.07
N ALA A 43 2.27 11.83 9.20
CA ALA A 43 1.34 10.73 9.17
C ALA A 43 2.23 9.53 8.87
N ALA A 44 2.49 8.69 9.87
CA ALA A 44 3.28 7.47 9.74
C ALA A 44 2.48 6.48 8.88
N THR A 45 2.28 6.82 7.61
CA THR A 45 1.91 5.86 6.59
C THR A 45 3.10 4.93 6.48
N MET A 46 2.89 3.65 6.76
CA MET A 46 3.94 2.62 6.74
C MET A 46 4.77 2.76 5.46
N ASP A 47 6.05 3.07 5.60
CA ASP A 47 6.94 3.27 4.46
C ASP A 47 7.37 1.92 3.90
N PHE A 48 6.68 1.47 2.84
CA PHE A 48 7.02 0.27 2.09
C PHE A 48 8.01 0.53 0.96
N SER A 49 8.68 1.69 0.91
CA SER A 49 9.67 2.01 -0.14
C SER A 49 10.77 0.97 -0.22
N ALA A 50 11.38 0.60 0.92
CA ALA A 50 12.43 -0.42 0.99
C ALA A 50 11.94 -1.80 0.53
N LEU A 51 10.68 -2.15 0.83
CA LEU A 51 10.07 -3.40 0.35
C LEU A 51 9.91 -3.39 -1.17
N ASN A 52 9.37 -2.31 -1.74
CA ASN A 52 9.19 -2.17 -3.19
C ASN A 52 10.54 -2.19 -3.92
N GLU A 53 11.55 -1.55 -3.34
CA GLU A 53 12.92 -1.59 -3.83
C GLU A 53 13.47 -3.03 -3.83
N ALA A 54 13.33 -3.76 -2.72
CA ALA A 54 13.75 -5.15 -2.63
C ALA A 54 13.01 -6.06 -3.63
N LEU A 55 11.70 -5.84 -3.85
CA LEU A 55 10.91 -6.55 -4.85
C LEU A 55 11.39 -6.22 -6.28
N ALA A 56 11.72 -4.97 -6.57
CA ALA A 56 12.24 -4.54 -7.86
C ALA A 56 13.63 -5.15 -8.16
N TYR A 57 14.51 -5.19 -7.17
CA TYR A 57 15.83 -5.83 -7.27
C TYR A 57 15.80 -7.35 -7.05
N LYS A 58 14.63 -7.95 -6.85
CA LYS A 58 14.45 -9.39 -6.54
C LYS A 58 15.30 -9.87 -5.36
N SER A 59 15.59 -8.97 -4.40
CA SER A 59 16.32 -9.26 -3.17
C SER A 59 15.37 -9.83 -2.11
N TYR A 60 14.79 -11.01 -2.41
CA TYR A 60 13.77 -11.65 -1.57
C TYR A 60 14.30 -12.10 -0.21
N ASP A 61 15.61 -12.34 -0.10
CA ASP A 61 16.31 -12.67 1.14
C ASP A 61 16.20 -11.57 2.20
N LYS A 62 16.11 -10.31 1.76
CA LYS A 62 16.03 -9.15 2.67
C LYS A 62 14.61 -8.79 3.07
N ILE A 63 13.60 -9.31 2.38
CA ILE A 63 12.20 -8.93 2.59
C ILE A 63 11.76 -9.25 4.02
N ALA A 64 12.17 -10.40 4.56
CA ALA A 64 11.87 -10.79 5.93
C ALA A 64 12.42 -9.74 6.93
N ASP A 65 13.72 -9.45 6.86
CA ASP A 65 14.39 -8.51 7.77
C ASP A 65 13.82 -7.09 7.67
N LEU A 66 13.51 -6.62 6.46
CA LEU A 66 12.92 -5.30 6.22
C LEU A 66 11.53 -5.19 6.85
N LEU A 67 10.69 -6.21 6.65
CA LEU A 67 9.33 -6.23 7.21
C LEU A 67 9.32 -6.43 8.71
N ASP A 68 10.21 -7.25 9.27
CA ASP A 68 10.36 -7.39 10.72
C ASP A 68 10.79 -6.07 11.36
N THR A 69 11.77 -5.39 10.77
CA THR A 69 12.24 -4.08 11.26
C THR A 69 11.13 -3.04 11.21
N LEU A 70 10.42 -2.95 10.06
CA LEU A 70 9.29 -2.03 9.91
C LEU A 70 8.17 -2.37 10.90
N MET A 71 7.88 -3.65 11.13
CA MET A 71 6.85 -4.07 12.08
C MET A 71 7.19 -3.66 13.50
N LEU A 72 8.44 -3.81 13.91
CA LEU A 72 8.91 -3.37 15.24
C LEU A 72 8.81 -1.85 15.39
N GLN A 73 9.17 -1.10 14.36
CA GLN A 73 9.08 0.36 14.37
C GLN A 73 7.62 0.81 14.51
N VAL A 74 6.72 0.30 13.66
CA VAL A 74 5.30 0.65 13.67
C VAL A 74 4.62 0.22 14.98
N ALA A 75 5.01 -0.93 15.53
CA ALA A 75 4.56 -1.37 16.86
C ALA A 75 5.04 -0.41 17.98
N SER A 76 6.26 0.12 17.88
CA SER A 76 6.79 1.09 18.85
C SER A 76 6.09 2.45 18.79
N GLU A 77 5.63 2.85 17.60
CA GLU A 77 4.87 4.08 17.36
C GLU A 77 3.40 3.96 17.78
N GLY A 78 2.93 2.74 18.08
CA GLY A 78 1.56 2.48 18.52
C GLY A 78 0.52 2.56 17.39
N VAL A 79 0.96 2.49 16.14
CA VAL A 79 0.08 2.52 14.96
C VAL A 79 -0.64 1.18 14.84
N ALA A 80 -1.95 1.20 14.56
CA ALA A 80 -2.71 -0.03 14.34
C ALA A 80 -2.49 -0.56 12.92
N PHE A 81 -1.48 -1.42 12.73
CA PHE A 81 -1.14 -1.98 11.41
C PHE A 81 -1.75 -3.34 11.11
N HIS A 82 -2.51 -3.90 12.05
CA HIS A 82 -2.87 -5.31 12.04
C HIS A 82 -3.73 -5.76 10.85
N GLU A 83 -4.46 -4.88 10.19
CA GLU A 83 -5.31 -5.22 9.05
C GLU A 83 -4.69 -4.84 7.69
N GLU A 84 -3.87 -3.79 7.67
CA GLU A 84 -3.24 -3.23 6.46
C GLU A 84 -1.85 -3.82 6.18
N TRP A 85 -1.30 -4.62 7.09
CA TRP A 85 0.03 -5.19 6.93
C TRP A 85 0.10 -6.23 5.80
N PRO A 86 1.14 -6.22 4.95
CA PRO A 86 1.32 -7.19 3.88
C PRO A 86 1.82 -8.55 4.42
N TYR A 87 0.95 -9.25 5.17
CA TYR A 87 1.29 -10.53 5.80
C TYR A 87 1.68 -11.63 4.81
N VAL A 88 1.09 -11.61 3.62
CA VAL A 88 1.39 -12.58 2.54
C VAL A 88 2.86 -12.48 2.17
N ILE A 89 3.32 -11.27 1.84
CA ILE A 89 4.71 -10.98 1.47
C ILE A 89 5.65 -11.23 2.63
N HIS A 90 5.25 -10.88 3.86
CA HIS A 90 6.05 -11.11 5.05
C HIS A 90 6.28 -12.60 5.31
N LEU A 91 5.22 -13.43 5.26
CA LEU A 91 5.35 -14.88 5.40
C LEU A 91 6.17 -15.49 4.26
N LEU A 92 5.98 -15.02 3.02
CA LEU A 92 6.76 -15.50 1.87
C LEU A 92 8.25 -15.16 2.02
N GLY A 93 8.59 -13.98 2.55
CA GLY A 93 9.97 -13.62 2.87
C GLY A 93 10.61 -14.61 3.84
N HIS A 94 9.94 -14.92 4.95
CA HIS A 94 10.40 -15.91 5.93
C HIS A 94 10.54 -17.31 5.33
N ILE A 95 9.59 -17.73 4.50
CA ILE A 95 9.65 -19.00 3.78
C ILE A 95 10.83 -19.05 2.81
N TYR A 96 11.12 -17.95 2.12
CA TYR A 96 12.21 -17.85 1.15
C TYR A 96 13.59 -18.06 1.80
N ILE A 97 13.83 -17.46 2.96
CA ILE A 97 15.06 -17.68 3.75
C ILE A 97 15.05 -19.02 4.53
N ASN A 98 14.03 -19.85 4.32
CA ASN A 98 13.79 -21.11 5.03
C ASN A 98 13.68 -20.94 6.56
N ASP A 99 13.24 -19.77 7.02
CA ASP A 99 12.99 -19.47 8.43
C ASP A 99 11.54 -19.75 8.81
N ILE A 100 11.25 -21.04 8.90
CA ILE A 100 9.91 -21.50 9.28
C ILE A 100 9.58 -21.10 10.72
N ASN A 101 10.57 -20.94 11.60
CA ASN A 101 10.31 -20.58 13.00
C ASN A 101 9.71 -19.18 13.09
N ASN A 102 10.31 -18.20 12.41
CA ASN A 102 9.78 -16.85 12.36
C ASN A 102 8.44 -16.77 11.62
N ALA A 103 8.26 -17.53 10.52
CA ALA A 103 6.95 -17.66 9.89
C ALA A 103 5.86 -18.17 10.86
N ARG A 104 6.18 -19.14 11.74
CA ARG A 104 5.23 -19.65 12.75
C ARG A 104 4.91 -18.61 13.81
N PHE A 105 5.90 -17.84 14.25
CA PHE A 105 5.66 -16.74 15.19
C PHE A 105 4.76 -15.67 14.57
N LEU A 106 5.02 -15.31 13.31
CA LEU A 106 4.20 -14.37 12.58
C LEU A 106 2.77 -14.89 12.43
N TRP A 107 2.56 -16.14 12.00
CA TRP A 107 1.23 -16.74 11.89
C TRP A 107 0.41 -16.69 13.18
N LYS A 108 1.05 -16.86 14.34
CA LYS A 108 0.38 -16.75 15.65
C LYS A 108 -0.03 -15.31 15.99
N LYS A 109 0.70 -14.30 15.50
CA LYS A 109 0.40 -12.87 15.68
C LYS A 109 -0.72 -12.38 14.76
N ILE A 110 -0.90 -13.00 13.59
CA ILE A 110 -1.92 -12.60 12.62
C ILE A 110 -3.33 -12.77 13.22
N PRO A 111 -4.15 -11.70 13.26
CA PRO A 111 -5.54 -11.75 13.71
C PRO A 111 -6.38 -12.72 12.89
N LEU A 112 -7.39 -13.34 13.50
CA LEU A 112 -8.28 -14.27 12.79
C LEU A 112 -9.02 -13.57 11.63
N ALA A 113 -9.42 -12.31 11.81
CA ALA A 113 -10.05 -11.50 10.78
C ALA A 113 -9.24 -11.45 9.47
N VAL A 114 -7.91 -11.30 9.56
CA VAL A 114 -7.03 -11.30 8.38
C VAL A 114 -6.98 -12.69 7.74
N LYS A 115 -6.94 -13.76 8.54
CA LYS A 115 -6.90 -15.14 8.03
C LYS A 115 -8.18 -15.51 7.29
N GLU A 116 -9.32 -15.00 7.73
CA GLU A 116 -10.63 -15.24 7.10
C GLU A 116 -10.85 -14.33 5.88
N ASN A 117 -10.40 -13.07 5.95
CA ASN A 117 -10.55 -12.11 4.85
C ASN A 117 -9.54 -12.33 3.71
N GLN A 118 -8.36 -12.88 3.99
CA GLN A 118 -7.28 -13.04 3.01
C GLN A 118 -6.91 -14.52 2.85
N PRO A 119 -7.53 -15.23 1.88
CA PRO A 119 -7.19 -16.63 1.61
C PRO A 119 -5.73 -16.80 1.15
N GLU A 120 -5.11 -15.75 0.59
CA GLU A 120 -3.68 -15.77 0.22
C GLU A 120 -2.79 -16.06 1.46
N VAL A 121 -3.09 -15.45 2.61
CA VAL A 121 -2.32 -15.63 3.85
C VAL A 121 -2.38 -17.09 4.32
N ALA A 122 -3.57 -17.70 4.26
CA ALA A 122 -3.74 -19.11 4.59
C ALA A 122 -3.03 -20.04 3.60
N ALA A 123 -3.02 -19.70 2.30
CA ALA A 123 -2.31 -20.44 1.28
C ALA A 123 -0.78 -20.41 1.49
N VAL A 124 -0.20 -19.23 1.80
CA VAL A 124 1.23 -19.12 2.13
C VAL A 124 1.56 -19.99 3.34
N TRP A 125 0.71 -19.96 4.35
CA TRP A 125 0.91 -20.78 5.53
C TRP A 125 0.87 -22.28 5.22
N LYS A 126 -0.02 -22.72 4.33
CA LYS A 126 -0.06 -24.12 3.84
C LYS A 126 1.28 -24.52 3.23
N ILE A 127 1.94 -23.63 2.47
CA ILE A 127 3.31 -23.86 1.95
C ILE A 127 4.30 -24.01 3.11
N GLY A 128 4.28 -23.10 4.08
CA GLY A 128 5.13 -23.17 5.27
C GLY A 128 4.95 -24.47 6.06
N GLN A 129 3.72 -24.99 6.17
CA GLN A 129 3.43 -26.27 6.81
C GLN A 129 4.05 -27.46 6.05
N ARG A 130 3.96 -27.45 4.71
CA ARG A 130 4.58 -28.50 3.88
C ARG A 130 6.10 -28.49 4.00
N LEU A 131 6.71 -27.31 4.02
CA LEU A 131 8.15 -27.15 4.26
C LEU A 131 8.54 -27.63 5.66
N TRP A 132 7.72 -27.38 6.68
CA TRP A 132 7.98 -27.86 8.03
C TRP A 132 7.98 -29.39 8.11
N MET A 133 7.07 -30.04 7.37
CA MET A 133 7.02 -31.50 7.22
C MET A 133 8.10 -32.06 6.28
N LYS A 134 8.95 -31.18 5.70
CA LYS A 134 9.95 -31.52 4.67
C LYS A 134 9.34 -32.17 3.42
N ASP A 135 8.07 -31.88 3.16
CA ASP A 135 7.32 -32.35 2.00
C ASP A 135 7.50 -31.37 0.84
N TYR A 136 8.68 -31.39 0.21
CA TYR A 136 9.02 -30.49 -0.90
C TYR A 136 8.13 -30.73 -2.13
N GLY A 137 7.68 -31.97 -2.36
CA GLY A 137 6.73 -32.29 -3.43
C GLY A 137 5.39 -31.57 -3.24
N GLY A 138 4.85 -31.65 -2.02
CA GLY A 138 3.61 -30.97 -1.65
C GLY A 138 3.70 -29.45 -1.66
N VAL A 139 4.88 -28.86 -1.54
CA VAL A 139 5.08 -27.39 -1.66
C VAL A 139 4.77 -26.92 -3.07
N HIS A 140 5.34 -27.56 -4.10
CA HIS A 140 5.08 -27.18 -5.49
C HIS A 140 3.63 -27.44 -5.91
N GLU A 141 2.96 -28.43 -5.32
CA GLU A 141 1.53 -28.64 -5.50
C GLU A 141 0.72 -27.52 -4.86
N ALA A 142 0.98 -27.18 -3.58
CA ALA A 142 0.28 -26.10 -2.87
C ALA A 142 0.46 -24.73 -3.54
N ILE A 143 1.66 -24.48 -4.09
CA ILE A 143 1.95 -23.27 -4.88
C ILE A 143 1.07 -23.21 -6.14
N ARG A 144 0.92 -24.32 -6.86
CA ARG A 144 0.17 -24.38 -8.13
C ARG A 144 -1.35 -24.43 -7.92
N GLU A 145 -1.79 -24.92 -6.76
CA GLU A 145 -3.20 -25.03 -6.38
C GLU A 145 -3.84 -23.66 -6.11
N PHE A 146 -3.03 -22.64 -5.77
CA PHE A 146 -3.51 -21.31 -5.41
C PHE A 146 -3.16 -20.26 -6.46
N ASN A 147 -4.08 -19.32 -6.70
CA ASN A 147 -3.86 -18.23 -7.65
C ASN A 147 -3.34 -16.98 -6.92
N TRP A 148 -2.03 -16.74 -7.00
CA TRP A 148 -1.35 -15.66 -6.28
C TRP A 148 -1.54 -14.29 -6.93
N SER A 149 -1.57 -13.25 -6.11
CA SER A 149 -1.38 -11.87 -6.55
C SER A 149 -0.02 -11.68 -7.26
N PRO A 150 0.12 -10.73 -8.20
CA PRO A 150 1.35 -10.55 -8.97
C PRO A 150 2.62 -10.34 -8.11
N GLN A 151 2.47 -9.69 -6.96
CA GLN A 151 3.55 -9.43 -6.01
C GLN A 151 4.01 -10.73 -5.32
N SER A 152 3.06 -11.53 -4.85
CA SER A 152 3.31 -12.83 -4.21
C SER A 152 3.85 -13.85 -5.22
N GLN A 153 3.31 -13.84 -6.44
CA GLN A 153 3.74 -14.72 -7.54
C GLN A 153 5.23 -14.55 -7.85
N ALA A 154 5.77 -13.33 -7.77
CA ALA A 154 7.19 -13.09 -8.02
C ALA A 154 8.09 -13.83 -7.02
N ILE A 155 7.75 -13.80 -5.73
CA ILE A 155 8.50 -14.47 -4.67
C ILE A 155 8.32 -15.99 -4.75
N VAL A 156 7.08 -16.45 -4.97
CA VAL A 156 6.74 -17.87 -5.11
C VAL A 156 7.41 -18.49 -6.34
N ALA A 157 7.48 -17.76 -7.45
CA ALA A 157 8.21 -18.19 -8.64
C ALA A 157 9.71 -18.28 -8.39
N ALA A 158 10.28 -17.36 -7.60
CA ALA A 158 11.69 -17.42 -7.20
C ALA A 158 11.99 -18.63 -6.29
N PHE A 159 11.01 -19.08 -5.51
CA PHE A 159 11.11 -20.31 -4.70
C PHE A 159 11.05 -21.60 -5.54
N SER A 160 10.34 -21.57 -6.68
CA SER A 160 10.15 -22.74 -7.55
C SER A 160 11.18 -22.85 -8.69
N GLY A 161 12.09 -21.87 -8.81
CA GLY A 161 13.08 -21.76 -9.89
C GLY A 161 14.35 -22.58 -9.68
#